data_AF-A0A1M5F906-F1
#
_entry.id   AF-A0A1M5F906-F1
#
_cell.length_a   1.000
_cell.length_b   1.000
_cell.length_c   1.000
_cell.angle_alpha   90.00
_cell.angle_beta   90.00
_cell.angle_gamma   90.00
#
_symmetry.space_group_name_H-M   'P 1'
#
loop_
_entity.id
_entity.type
_entity.pdbx_description
1 polymer ?
#
loop_
_entity_poly.entity_id
_entity_poly.type
_entity_poly.pdbx_seq_one_letter_code
_entity_poly.pdbx_strand_id
1 'polypeptide(L)'
;MSTKIGINGFGRIGRIAFRIAAQRDDVEVVGINDLLDVDHLAYMLKYDSVHGKFKGEVSVKDGNLIVDGKTIRVSAEKNPADLKWDAVNADVVLECTGIFKEKDSAQGHIDAGAKKVVISAPSKTVPMFVMGVNHKDVKADDTIVSNASCTTNCLAPMAKVIDDEFGIKEGLMTTVHASTSTQFTVDSPSAKNYRLGRSALANIIPTSTGAAVAVTKVIPSLEGKLTGMAFRVPTTDVSVVDLTVKTEKSVSYDEVKAAMKKASEGDYKGIISYTEEAVVSQDFVSDEHTSNFDADAGIALNDNFFKLIAWYDNEYGYSASILNLALHVNSI
;
A
#
# COMPACT_ATOMS: atom_id res chain seq x y z
N MET A 1 20.47 -13.73 -6.43
CA MET A 1 19.84 -14.49 -5.32
C MET A 1 18.49 -13.87 -5.07
N SER A 2 17.46 -14.66 -4.78
CA SER A 2 16.17 -14.15 -4.35
C SER A 2 16.30 -13.51 -2.95
N THR A 3 15.58 -12.42 -2.71
CA THR A 3 15.49 -11.84 -1.36
C THR A 3 14.55 -12.69 -0.51
N LYS A 4 15.00 -13.11 0.67
CA LYS A 4 14.16 -13.90 1.58
C LYS A 4 13.36 -12.99 2.49
N ILE A 5 12.05 -13.15 2.49
CA ILE A 5 11.16 -12.31 3.28
C ILE A 5 10.40 -13.10 4.35
N GLY A 6 10.25 -12.49 5.52
CA GLY A 6 9.30 -12.89 6.56
C GLY A 6 8.06 -11.99 6.51
N ILE A 7 6.89 -12.51 6.89
CA ILE A 7 5.65 -11.73 6.98
C ILE A 7 5.10 -11.82 8.40
N ASN A 8 5.01 -10.68 9.10
CA ASN A 8 4.35 -10.59 10.40
C ASN A 8 2.93 -10.03 10.22
N GLY A 9 1.91 -10.79 10.60
CA GLY A 9 0.50 -10.47 10.37
C GLY A 9 0.02 -10.94 9.00
N PHE A 10 -0.70 -12.05 8.97
CA PHE A 10 -1.22 -12.68 7.76
C PHE A 10 -2.67 -12.25 7.46
N GLY A 11 -2.91 -10.94 7.60
CA GLY A 11 -4.15 -10.26 7.26
C GLY A 11 -4.29 -10.00 5.74
N ARG A 12 -5.07 -8.99 5.35
CA ARG A 12 -5.24 -8.61 3.93
C ARG A 12 -3.89 -8.36 3.25
N ILE A 13 -3.11 -7.40 3.74
CA ILE A 13 -1.84 -7.02 3.12
C ILE A 13 -0.82 -8.18 3.15
N GLY A 14 -0.65 -8.86 4.28
CA GLY A 14 0.29 -9.98 4.38
C GLY A 14 -0.03 -11.13 3.42
N ARG A 15 -1.31 -11.51 3.27
CA ARG A 15 -1.70 -12.56 2.32
C ARG A 15 -1.55 -12.12 0.88
N ILE A 16 -1.92 -10.89 0.53
CA ILE A 16 -1.79 -10.43 -0.86
C ILE A 16 -0.31 -10.24 -1.24
N ALA A 17 0.53 -9.74 -0.33
CA ALA A 17 1.98 -9.73 -0.52
C ALA A 17 2.54 -11.15 -0.72
N PHE A 18 2.08 -12.14 0.04
CA PHE A 18 2.44 -13.54 -0.19
C PHE A 18 2.03 -14.01 -1.59
N ARG A 19 0.79 -13.71 -2.02
CA ARG A 19 0.26 -14.13 -3.33
C ARG A 19 1.05 -13.55 -4.50
N ILE A 20 1.48 -12.30 -4.38
CA ILE A 20 2.31 -11.64 -5.39
C ILE A 20 3.73 -12.22 -5.36
N ALA A 21 4.32 -12.40 -4.17
CA ALA A 21 5.65 -12.98 -4.02
C ALA A 21 5.74 -14.42 -4.58
N ALA A 22 4.69 -15.23 -4.45
CA ALA A 22 4.64 -16.58 -5.01
C ALA A 22 4.69 -16.64 -6.55
N GLN A 23 4.39 -15.53 -7.22
CA GLN A 23 4.42 -15.41 -8.69
C GLN A 23 5.72 -14.80 -9.20
N ARG A 24 6.70 -14.56 -8.33
CA ARG A 24 7.96 -13.87 -8.63
C ARG A 24 9.17 -14.75 -8.32
N ASP A 25 10.22 -14.61 -9.12
CA ASP A 25 11.47 -15.35 -8.95
C ASP A 25 12.54 -14.57 -8.14
N ASP A 26 12.32 -13.27 -7.91
CA ASP A 26 13.24 -12.38 -7.21
C ASP A 26 13.02 -12.30 -5.69
N VAL A 27 11.95 -12.91 -5.19
CA VAL A 27 11.56 -12.93 -3.78
C VAL A 27 11.11 -14.32 -3.33
N GLU A 28 11.41 -14.69 -2.09
CA GLU A 28 11.01 -15.97 -1.49
C GLU A 28 10.44 -15.72 -0.10
N VAL A 29 9.21 -16.17 0.18
CA VAL A 29 8.65 -16.13 1.53
C VAL A 29 9.17 -17.32 2.33
N VAL A 30 9.91 -17.05 3.40
CA VAL A 30 10.55 -18.09 4.23
C VAL A 30 9.88 -18.28 5.58
N GLY A 31 9.08 -17.32 6.03
CA GLY A 31 8.32 -17.44 7.28
C GLY A 31 7.13 -16.51 7.38
N ILE A 32 6.11 -16.95 8.11
CA ILE A 32 4.90 -16.20 8.43
C ILE A 32 4.69 -16.26 9.95
N ASN A 33 4.28 -15.15 10.54
CA ASN A 33 3.77 -15.11 11.90
C ASN A 33 2.34 -14.59 11.94
N ASP A 34 1.44 -15.35 12.55
CA ASP A 34 0.08 -14.93 12.87
C ASP A 34 -0.46 -15.74 14.05
N LEU A 35 -1.40 -15.21 14.81
CA LEU A 35 -1.92 -15.87 16.01
C LEU A 35 -2.97 -16.95 15.70
N LEU A 36 -3.40 -17.08 14.44
CA LEU A 36 -4.29 -18.14 14.00
C LEU A 36 -3.55 -19.47 13.77
N ASP A 37 -4.30 -20.57 13.81
CA ASP A 37 -3.77 -21.90 13.50
C ASP A 37 -3.40 -22.03 12.01
N VAL A 38 -2.41 -22.87 11.73
CA VAL A 38 -1.82 -23.01 10.39
C VAL A 38 -2.83 -23.51 9.32
N ASP A 39 -3.78 -24.35 9.70
CA ASP A 39 -4.83 -24.84 8.79
C ASP A 39 -5.77 -23.70 8.37
N HIS A 40 -6.10 -22.82 9.31
CA HIS A 40 -6.85 -21.60 9.02
C HIS A 40 -6.05 -20.64 8.12
N LEU A 41 -4.75 -20.45 8.36
CA LEU A 41 -3.90 -19.64 7.47
C LEU A 41 -3.84 -20.23 6.05
N ALA A 42 -3.73 -21.56 5.92
CA ALA A 42 -3.76 -22.26 4.63
C ALA A 42 -5.09 -22.02 3.90
N TYR A 43 -6.21 -22.14 4.61
CA TYR A 43 -7.54 -21.88 4.08
C TYR A 43 -7.68 -20.43 3.59
N MET A 44 -7.28 -19.45 4.40
CA MET A 44 -7.37 -18.02 4.06
C MET A 44 -6.43 -17.62 2.92
N LEU A 45 -5.29 -18.31 2.75
CA LEU A 45 -4.44 -18.13 1.58
C LEU A 45 -5.12 -18.70 0.33
N LYS A 46 -5.70 -19.90 0.42
CA LYS A 46 -6.32 -20.62 -0.71
C LYS A 46 -7.54 -19.91 -1.27
N TYR A 47 -8.39 -19.32 -0.42
CA TYR A 47 -9.65 -18.69 -0.82
C TYR A 47 -9.68 -17.21 -0.42
N ASP A 48 -9.85 -16.33 -1.40
CA ASP A 48 -10.04 -14.89 -1.18
C ASP A 48 -11.28 -14.40 -1.92
N SER A 49 -12.14 -13.66 -1.23
CA SER A 49 -13.40 -13.17 -1.79
C SER A 49 -13.22 -12.08 -2.86
N VAL A 50 -12.09 -11.38 -2.86
CA VAL A 50 -11.80 -10.28 -3.79
C VAL A 50 -10.89 -10.79 -4.91
N HIS A 51 -9.75 -11.38 -4.56
CA HIS A 51 -8.72 -11.78 -5.53
C HIS A 51 -8.81 -13.26 -5.94
N GLY A 52 -9.94 -13.90 -5.67
CA GLY A 52 -10.22 -15.28 -6.07
C GLY A 52 -9.35 -16.34 -5.39
N LYS A 53 -9.28 -17.52 -6.00
CA LYS A 53 -8.49 -18.65 -5.50
C LYS A 53 -7.01 -18.43 -5.75
N PHE A 54 -6.18 -18.90 -4.81
CA PHE A 54 -4.74 -18.94 -5.01
C PHE A 54 -4.37 -19.82 -6.21
N LYS A 55 -3.42 -19.35 -7.04
CA LYS A 55 -2.96 -20.03 -8.25
C LYS A 55 -1.76 -20.93 -7.95
N GLY A 56 -1.98 -21.93 -7.09
CA GLY A 56 -0.95 -22.89 -6.69
C GLY A 56 -1.48 -23.91 -5.69
N GLU A 57 -0.63 -24.83 -5.27
CA GLU A 57 -0.97 -25.82 -4.25
C GLU A 57 -0.64 -25.28 -2.86
N VAL A 58 -1.60 -25.37 -1.94
CA VAL A 58 -1.43 -24.99 -0.53
C VAL A 58 -1.82 -26.18 0.32
N SER A 59 -0.92 -26.60 1.19
CA SER A 59 -1.15 -27.67 2.17
C SER A 59 -0.41 -27.37 3.48
N VAL A 60 -0.69 -28.15 4.52
CA VAL A 60 -0.03 -28.05 5.82
C VAL A 60 0.77 -29.32 6.07
N LYS A 61 2.00 -29.17 6.57
CA LYS A 61 2.82 -30.30 7.02
C LYS A 61 3.68 -29.88 8.21
N ASP A 62 3.66 -30.70 9.26
CA ASP A 62 4.50 -30.52 10.46
C ASP A 62 4.41 -29.11 11.08
N GLY A 63 3.21 -28.52 11.11
CA GLY A 63 2.97 -27.17 11.63
C GLY A 63 3.37 -26.02 10.70
N ASN A 64 3.77 -26.31 9.46
CA ASN A 64 4.21 -25.34 8.47
C ASN A 64 3.29 -25.31 7.24
N LEU A 65 3.33 -24.21 6.49
CA LEU A 65 2.69 -24.13 5.18
C LEU A 65 3.60 -24.74 4.13
N ILE A 66 3.02 -25.54 3.24
CA ILE A 66 3.67 -26.02 2.02
C ILE A 66 2.97 -25.35 0.84
N VAL A 67 3.70 -24.51 0.12
CA VAL A 67 3.19 -23.82 -1.09
C VAL A 67 4.06 -24.19 -2.28
N ASP A 68 3.44 -24.81 -3.28
CA ASP A 68 4.11 -25.32 -4.49
C ASP A 68 5.38 -26.15 -4.15
N GLY A 69 5.26 -26.99 -3.12
CA GLY A 69 6.34 -27.84 -2.61
C GLY A 69 7.37 -27.16 -1.71
N LYS A 70 7.33 -25.82 -1.56
CA LYS A 70 8.22 -25.06 -0.67
C LYS A 70 7.67 -25.01 0.74
N THR A 71 8.53 -25.27 1.73
CA THR A 71 8.17 -25.17 3.16
C THR A 71 8.35 -23.73 3.64
N ILE A 72 7.28 -23.14 4.18
CA ILE A 72 7.27 -21.83 4.81
C ILE A 72 7.02 -22.02 6.30
N ARG A 73 7.94 -21.53 7.13
CA ARG A 73 7.79 -21.63 8.59
C ARG A 73 6.57 -20.84 9.06
N VAL A 74 5.74 -21.41 9.91
CA VAL A 74 4.67 -20.68 10.60
C VAL A 74 4.95 -20.58 12.10
N SER A 75 4.77 -19.40 12.66
CA SER A 75 4.80 -19.15 14.10
C SER A 75 3.56 -18.38 14.57
N ALA A 76 3.30 -18.41 15.88
CA ALA A 76 2.18 -17.73 16.53
C ALA A 76 2.64 -16.92 17.75
N GLU A 77 3.69 -16.12 17.57
CA GLU A 77 4.29 -15.32 18.63
C GLU A 77 3.69 -13.91 18.67
N LYS A 78 3.43 -13.44 19.89
CA LYS A 78 2.90 -12.07 20.13
C LYS A 78 4.00 -11.02 20.21
N ASN A 79 5.19 -11.41 20.65
CA ASN A 79 6.31 -10.51 20.83
C ASN A 79 7.24 -10.60 19.61
N PRO A 80 7.46 -9.50 18.86
CA PRO A 80 8.32 -9.51 17.68
C PRO A 80 9.74 -10.02 17.92
N ALA A 81 10.30 -9.83 19.13
CA ALA A 81 11.64 -10.26 19.49
C ALA A 81 11.83 -11.79 19.58
N ASP A 82 10.73 -12.53 19.76
CA ASP A 82 10.78 -13.99 19.95
C ASP A 82 10.62 -14.77 18.62
N LEU A 83 10.52 -14.07 17.49
CA LEU A 83 10.18 -14.64 16.17
C LEU A 83 11.31 -15.41 15.50
N LYS A 84 12.56 -15.26 15.95
CA LYS A 84 13.74 -15.99 15.44
C LYS A 84 13.84 -15.99 13.91
N TRP A 85 13.79 -14.82 13.29
CA TRP A 85 13.83 -14.65 11.83
C TRP A 85 15.15 -15.16 11.20
N ASP A 86 16.24 -15.13 11.96
CA ASP A 86 17.52 -15.73 11.61
C ASP A 86 17.44 -17.24 11.32
N ALA A 87 16.62 -17.98 12.06
CA ALA A 87 16.46 -19.43 11.89
C ALA A 87 15.90 -19.83 10.51
N VAL A 88 15.24 -18.88 9.81
CA VAL A 88 14.75 -19.07 8.43
C VAL A 88 15.52 -18.22 7.42
N ASN A 89 16.57 -17.52 7.85
CA ASN A 89 17.36 -16.61 7.04
C ASN A 89 16.51 -15.53 6.34
N ALA A 90 15.55 -14.93 7.04
CA ALA A 90 14.79 -13.81 6.48
C ALA A 90 15.68 -12.56 6.44
N ASP A 91 15.85 -12.00 5.23
CA ASP A 91 16.58 -10.75 5.04
C ASP A 91 15.72 -9.55 5.45
N VAL A 92 14.47 -9.53 4.96
CA VAL A 92 13.51 -8.44 5.21
C VAL A 92 12.23 -8.98 5.84
N VAL A 93 11.71 -8.27 6.84
CA VAL A 93 10.38 -8.58 7.39
C VAL A 93 9.36 -7.55 6.92
N LEU A 94 8.25 -8.03 6.37
CA LEU A 94 7.06 -7.23 6.12
C LEU A 94 6.22 -7.19 7.39
N GLU A 95 6.18 -6.03 8.04
CA GLU A 95 5.37 -5.80 9.23
C GLU A 95 3.96 -5.35 8.82
N CYS A 96 3.03 -6.32 8.79
CA CYS A 96 1.67 -6.20 8.26
C CYS A 96 0.57 -6.31 9.32
N THR A 97 0.90 -6.30 10.61
CA THR A 97 -0.09 -6.39 11.70
C THR A 97 -0.86 -5.09 11.90
N GLY A 98 -0.27 -3.96 11.53
CA GLY A 98 -0.79 -2.62 11.82
C GLY A 98 -0.61 -2.19 13.29
N ILE A 99 0.10 -2.99 14.10
CA ILE A 99 0.38 -2.77 15.52
C ILE A 99 1.78 -2.17 15.70
N PHE A 100 2.82 -2.84 15.18
CA PHE A 100 4.23 -2.48 15.37
C PHE A 100 4.71 -1.44 14.34
N LYS A 101 4.15 -0.22 14.40
CA LYS A 101 4.36 0.81 13.37
C LYS A 101 5.46 1.82 13.68
N GLU A 102 6.01 1.77 14.88
CA GLU A 102 7.00 2.73 15.35
C GLU A 102 8.34 2.02 15.60
N LYS A 103 9.45 2.78 15.55
CA LYS A 103 10.82 2.26 15.62
C LYS A 103 10.99 1.26 16.76
N ASP A 104 10.68 1.66 17.98
CA ASP A 104 10.85 0.83 19.18
C ASP A 104 9.99 -0.44 19.14
N SER A 105 8.79 -0.36 18.57
CA SER A 105 7.86 -1.49 18.49
C SER A 105 8.25 -2.49 17.39
N ALA A 106 8.84 -2.01 16.30
CA ALA A 106 9.29 -2.84 15.17
C ALA A 106 10.72 -3.38 15.37
N GLN A 107 11.51 -2.77 16.28
CA GLN A 107 12.89 -3.16 16.59
C GLN A 107 13.01 -4.63 16.98
N GLY A 108 12.00 -5.22 17.62
CA GLY A 108 12.00 -6.63 17.97
C GLY A 108 12.22 -7.56 16.76
N HIS A 109 11.82 -7.17 15.54
CA HIS A 109 12.14 -7.98 14.35
C HIS A 109 13.62 -8.02 14.02
N ILE A 110 14.33 -6.90 14.20
CA ILE A 110 15.78 -6.83 14.04
C ILE A 110 16.46 -7.63 15.15
N ASP A 111 15.98 -7.51 16.39
CA ASP A 111 16.50 -8.26 17.53
C ASP A 111 16.28 -9.78 17.36
N ALA A 112 15.20 -10.17 16.66
CA ALA A 112 14.91 -11.54 16.26
C ALA A 112 15.73 -12.02 15.03
N GLY A 113 16.63 -11.19 14.48
CA GLY A 113 17.60 -11.59 13.47
C GLY A 113 17.28 -11.21 12.02
N ALA A 114 16.21 -10.43 11.77
CA ALA A 114 16.00 -9.84 10.45
C ALA A 114 16.99 -8.70 10.19
N LYS A 115 17.40 -8.48 8.93
CA LYS A 115 18.33 -7.38 8.58
C LYS A 115 17.60 -6.05 8.40
N LYS A 116 16.41 -6.11 7.79
CA LYS A 116 15.58 -4.95 7.48
C LYS A 116 14.11 -5.21 7.81
N VAL A 117 13.33 -4.16 8.04
CA VAL A 117 11.88 -4.21 8.26
C VAL A 117 11.20 -3.17 7.38
N VAL A 118 10.15 -3.58 6.67
CA VAL A 118 9.25 -2.68 5.94
C VAL A 118 7.86 -2.74 6.57
N ILE A 119 7.44 -1.61 7.14
CA ILE A 119 6.14 -1.46 7.80
C ILE A 119 5.08 -1.14 6.77
N SER A 120 3.98 -1.91 6.78
CA SER A 120 2.87 -1.78 5.84
C SER A 120 1.86 -0.68 6.20
N ALA A 121 2.28 0.35 6.94
CA ALA A 121 1.42 1.46 7.37
C ALA A 121 2.24 2.73 7.64
N PRO A 122 1.62 3.93 7.68
CA PRO A 122 2.32 5.15 8.02
C PRO A 122 2.92 5.10 9.42
N SER A 123 4.15 5.59 9.55
CA SER A 123 4.86 5.72 10.80
C SER A 123 5.10 7.18 11.17
N LYS A 124 5.22 7.46 12.48
CA LYS A 124 5.64 8.76 12.98
C LYS A 124 7.15 8.83 13.24
N THR A 125 7.78 7.68 13.48
CA THR A 125 9.15 7.59 14.00
C THR A 125 10.16 6.97 13.04
N VAL A 126 9.71 6.31 11.97
CA VAL A 126 10.59 5.77 10.92
C VAL A 126 10.41 6.52 9.60
N PRO A 127 11.46 6.59 8.74
CA PRO A 127 11.32 7.22 7.43
C PRO A 127 10.29 6.49 6.56
N MET A 128 9.54 7.28 5.79
CA MET A 128 8.54 6.78 4.85
C MET A 128 9.07 6.91 3.43
N PHE A 129 8.85 5.87 2.63
CA PHE A 129 9.24 5.84 1.24
C PHE A 129 8.05 5.44 0.36
N VAL A 130 8.00 6.04 -0.82
CA VAL A 130 7.09 5.68 -1.90
C VAL A 130 7.93 5.40 -3.15
N MET A 131 7.74 4.22 -3.73
CA MET A 131 8.39 3.82 -4.98
C MET A 131 8.07 4.84 -6.09
N GLY A 132 9.06 5.17 -6.91
CA GLY A 132 8.97 6.23 -7.93
C GLY A 132 9.11 7.67 -7.41
N VAL A 133 8.90 7.91 -6.12
CA VAL A 133 8.90 9.28 -5.54
C VAL A 133 10.21 9.58 -4.83
N ASN A 134 10.45 8.97 -3.66
CA ASN A 134 11.62 9.23 -2.81
C ASN A 134 12.37 7.96 -2.40
N HIS A 135 12.03 6.79 -2.95
CA HIS A 135 12.73 5.53 -2.67
C HIS A 135 14.26 5.62 -2.87
N LYS A 136 14.74 6.44 -3.81
CA LYS A 136 16.19 6.66 -4.03
C LYS A 136 16.91 7.35 -2.85
N ASP A 137 16.16 7.90 -1.90
CA ASP A 137 16.71 8.53 -0.69
C ASP A 137 16.93 7.53 0.45
N VAL A 138 16.56 6.26 0.27
CA VAL A 138 16.82 5.18 1.23
C VAL A 138 18.32 5.06 1.47
N LYS A 139 18.71 4.94 2.74
CA LYS A 139 20.10 4.79 3.17
C LYS A 139 20.36 3.39 3.71
N ALA A 140 21.62 2.97 3.70
CA ALA A 140 22.03 1.67 4.23
C ALA A 140 21.71 1.51 5.74
N ASP A 141 21.72 2.60 6.50
CA ASP A 141 21.38 2.62 7.92
C ASP A 141 19.86 2.66 8.21
N ASP A 142 19.03 2.85 7.18
CA ASP A 142 17.57 2.72 7.28
C ASP A 142 17.19 1.23 7.40
N THR A 143 17.29 0.70 8.61
CA THR A 143 16.99 -0.71 8.93
C THR A 143 15.51 -0.97 9.11
N ILE A 144 14.74 0.04 9.51
CA ILE A 144 13.29 -0.02 9.66
C ILE A 144 12.69 1.15 8.91
N VAL A 145 11.84 0.86 7.93
CA VAL A 145 11.21 1.87 7.06
C VAL A 145 9.71 1.62 6.95
N SER A 146 8.97 2.61 6.44
CA SER A 146 7.53 2.49 6.19
C SER A 146 7.20 2.70 4.72
N ASN A 147 6.31 1.87 4.18
CA ASN A 147 5.77 2.02 2.82
C ASN A 147 4.61 3.04 2.75
N ALA A 148 4.50 3.93 3.74
CA ALA A 148 3.40 4.89 3.89
C ALA A 148 2.01 4.22 3.91
N SER A 149 1.05 4.71 3.11
CA SER A 149 -0.30 4.13 2.98
C SER A 149 -0.65 3.92 1.52
N CYS A 150 -1.67 3.09 1.23
CA CYS A 150 -2.19 2.90 -0.12
C CYS A 150 -2.61 4.22 -0.78
N THR A 151 -3.36 5.08 -0.08
CA THR A 151 -3.73 6.42 -0.60
C THR A 151 -2.51 7.31 -0.84
N THR A 152 -1.47 7.25 0.00
CA THR A 152 -0.23 8.01 -0.23
C THR A 152 0.52 7.49 -1.46
N ASN A 153 0.57 6.17 -1.66
CA ASN A 153 1.18 5.55 -2.85
C ASN A 153 0.40 5.87 -4.15
N CYS A 154 -0.90 6.16 -4.06
CA CYS A 154 -1.69 6.66 -5.19
C CYS A 154 -1.46 8.15 -5.45
N LEU A 155 -1.55 8.98 -4.40
CA LEU A 155 -1.48 10.43 -4.53
C LEU A 155 -0.07 10.94 -4.82
N ALA A 156 0.97 10.40 -4.19
CA ALA A 156 2.32 10.96 -4.28
C ALA A 156 2.91 10.93 -5.70
N PRO A 157 2.83 9.82 -6.48
CA PRO A 157 3.33 9.81 -7.85
C PRO A 157 2.61 10.84 -8.74
N MET A 158 1.27 10.90 -8.67
CA MET A 158 0.47 11.89 -9.42
C MET A 158 0.84 13.32 -9.00
N ALA A 159 0.90 13.61 -7.70
CA ALA A 159 1.26 14.94 -7.20
C ALA A 159 2.69 15.34 -7.62
N LYS A 160 3.63 14.38 -7.65
CA LYS A 160 5.02 14.64 -8.07
C LYS A 160 5.10 15.02 -9.55
N VAL A 161 4.40 14.31 -10.43
CA VAL A 161 4.35 14.65 -11.87
C VAL A 161 3.81 16.07 -12.07
N ILE A 162 2.72 16.42 -11.38
CA ILE A 162 2.11 17.75 -11.49
C ILE A 162 3.01 18.85 -10.90
N ASP A 163 3.65 18.61 -9.74
CA ASP A 163 4.54 19.61 -9.12
C ASP A 163 5.80 19.85 -9.97
N ASP A 164 6.42 18.78 -10.49
CA ASP A 164 7.64 18.88 -11.30
C ASP A 164 7.37 19.62 -12.63
N GLU A 165 6.26 19.33 -13.30
CA GLU A 165 5.93 19.92 -14.61
C GLU A 165 5.31 21.32 -14.49
N PHE A 166 4.35 21.50 -13.57
CA PHE A 166 3.48 22.68 -13.53
C PHE A 166 3.54 23.47 -12.22
N GLY A 167 4.12 22.90 -11.17
CA GLY A 167 4.13 23.43 -9.82
C GLY A 167 2.77 23.36 -9.16
N ILE A 168 2.68 22.79 -7.95
CA ILE A 168 1.47 22.81 -7.14
C ILE A 168 1.51 24.05 -6.23
N LYS A 169 0.46 24.87 -6.31
CA LYS A 169 0.24 25.99 -5.41
C LYS A 169 -0.44 25.54 -4.12
N GLU A 170 -1.57 24.85 -4.27
CA GLU A 170 -2.37 24.30 -3.19
C GLU A 170 -3.28 23.20 -3.74
N GLY A 171 -3.68 22.25 -2.89
CA GLY A 171 -4.58 21.18 -3.28
C GLY A 171 -5.32 20.53 -2.12
N LEU A 172 -6.53 20.09 -2.41
CA LEU A 172 -7.39 19.33 -1.51
C LEU A 172 -7.69 17.97 -2.12
N MET A 173 -7.47 16.93 -1.33
CA MET A 173 -7.73 15.56 -1.75
C MET A 173 -8.96 14.98 -1.05
N THR A 174 -9.79 14.30 -1.81
CA THR A 174 -10.77 13.36 -1.29
C THR A 174 -10.43 11.98 -1.81
N THR A 175 -10.44 10.97 -0.94
CA THR A 175 -10.46 9.58 -1.41
C THR A 175 -11.81 8.95 -1.12
N VAL A 176 -12.43 8.38 -2.16
CA VAL A 176 -13.56 7.47 -2.00
C VAL A 176 -12.96 6.08 -1.89
N HIS A 177 -13.06 5.51 -0.70
CA HIS A 177 -12.24 4.39 -0.32
C HIS A 177 -13.08 3.17 0.03
N ALA A 178 -12.69 2.01 -0.49
CA ALA A 178 -13.29 0.73 -0.16
C ALA A 178 -13.27 0.43 1.36
N SER A 179 -14.10 -0.54 1.72
CA SER A 179 -14.21 -1.07 3.07
C SER A 179 -12.88 -1.66 3.56
N THR A 180 -12.63 -1.57 4.87
CA THR A 180 -11.42 -2.14 5.50
C THR A 180 -11.77 -2.92 6.75
N SER A 181 -10.84 -3.77 7.20
CA SER A 181 -11.00 -4.61 8.40
C SER A 181 -11.23 -3.84 9.70
N THR A 182 -11.03 -2.53 9.72
CA THR A 182 -11.27 -1.68 10.90
C THR A 182 -12.70 -1.12 10.99
N GLN A 183 -13.56 -1.45 10.03
CA GLN A 183 -14.98 -1.11 10.03
C GLN A 183 -15.84 -2.29 10.48
N PHE A 184 -17.08 -2.02 10.85
CA PHE A 184 -18.01 -3.00 11.40
C PHE A 184 -19.14 -3.32 10.43
N THR A 185 -19.62 -4.56 10.45
CA THR A 185 -20.77 -5.00 9.65
C THR A 185 -22.08 -4.38 10.14
N VAL A 186 -22.18 -4.12 11.44
CA VAL A 186 -23.32 -3.46 12.11
C VAL A 186 -22.83 -2.35 13.01
N ASP A 187 -23.73 -1.45 13.42
CA ASP A 187 -23.41 -0.36 14.33
C ASP A 187 -22.77 -0.90 15.63
N SER A 188 -21.53 -0.49 15.90
CA SER A 188 -20.66 -1.03 16.96
C SER A 188 -19.78 0.08 17.57
N PRO A 189 -19.32 -0.07 18.82
CA PRO A 189 -18.37 0.88 19.42
C PRO A 189 -17.04 0.92 18.66
N SER A 190 -16.63 2.13 18.24
CA SER A 190 -15.32 2.35 17.61
C SER A 190 -14.41 3.14 18.52
N ALA A 191 -13.21 2.61 18.78
CA ALA A 191 -12.18 3.30 19.54
C ALA A 191 -11.57 4.50 18.81
N LYS A 192 -11.75 4.59 17.47
CA LYS A 192 -11.15 5.65 16.66
C LYS A 192 -12.02 6.90 16.57
N ASN A 193 -13.29 6.74 16.20
CA ASN A 193 -14.28 7.82 16.14
C ASN A 193 -15.70 7.27 15.97
N TYR A 194 -16.71 8.10 16.25
CA TYR A 194 -18.12 7.69 16.19
C TYR A 194 -18.59 7.23 14.81
N ARG A 195 -18.06 7.83 13.73
CA ARG A 195 -18.51 7.54 12.35
C ARG A 195 -18.08 6.16 11.89
N LEU A 196 -16.85 5.75 12.21
CA LEU A 196 -16.33 4.42 11.90
C LEU A 196 -17.00 3.30 12.71
N GLY A 197 -17.80 3.64 13.71
CA GLY A 197 -18.65 2.68 14.42
C GLY A 197 -19.93 2.31 13.65
N ARG A 198 -20.30 3.04 12.60
CA ARG A 198 -21.51 2.77 11.82
C ARG A 198 -21.30 1.64 10.81
N SER A 199 -22.36 0.92 10.49
CA SER A 199 -22.32 -0.21 9.54
C SER A 199 -21.68 0.17 8.20
N ALA A 200 -20.64 -0.57 7.82
CA ALA A 200 -19.93 -0.43 6.54
C ALA A 200 -20.80 -0.80 5.32
N LEU A 201 -21.85 -1.60 5.53
CA LEU A 201 -22.65 -2.16 4.44
C LEU A 201 -23.68 -1.16 3.88
N ALA A 202 -23.99 -0.11 4.63
CA ALA A 202 -25.13 0.76 4.34
C ALA A 202 -24.81 2.25 4.35
N ASN A 203 -23.55 2.65 4.54
CA ASN A 203 -23.17 4.05 4.72
C ASN A 203 -22.04 4.49 3.80
N ILE A 204 -22.13 5.76 3.40
CA ILE A 204 -20.97 6.58 3.02
C ILE A 204 -20.46 7.22 4.31
N ILE A 205 -19.25 6.86 4.75
CA ILE A 205 -18.71 7.24 6.07
C ILE A 205 -17.56 8.23 5.91
N PRO A 206 -17.74 9.52 6.22
CA PRO A 206 -16.63 10.47 6.16
C PRO A 206 -15.66 10.26 7.32
N THR A 207 -14.36 10.25 7.03
CA THR A 207 -13.27 10.08 8.00
C THR A 207 -12.08 10.99 7.65
N SER A 208 -11.28 11.33 8.65
CA SER A 208 -9.97 11.92 8.41
C SER A 208 -9.02 10.91 7.78
N THR A 209 -8.03 11.41 7.04
CA THR A 209 -6.91 10.64 6.52
C THR A 209 -5.62 11.44 6.67
N GLY A 210 -4.53 10.77 7.05
CA GLY A 210 -3.20 11.37 7.08
C GLY A 210 -2.48 11.32 5.74
N ALA A 211 -3.10 10.76 4.70
CA ALA A 211 -2.41 10.42 3.46
C ALA A 211 -1.82 11.64 2.73
N ALA A 212 -2.59 12.73 2.59
CA ALA A 212 -2.11 13.96 1.96
C ALA A 212 -0.98 14.62 2.77
N VAL A 213 -1.06 14.59 4.10
CA VAL A 213 0.02 15.06 4.98
C VAL A 213 1.25 14.14 4.88
N ALA A 214 1.06 12.83 4.66
CA ALA A 214 2.17 11.92 4.43
C ALA A 214 2.85 12.16 3.06
N VAL A 215 2.13 12.65 2.05
CA VAL A 215 2.74 13.08 0.77
C VAL A 215 3.78 14.16 1.01
N THR A 216 3.53 15.13 1.91
CA THR A 216 4.48 16.21 2.18
C THR A 216 5.75 15.74 2.87
N LYS A 217 5.75 14.53 3.47
CA LYS A 217 6.96 13.93 4.04
C LYS A 217 7.84 13.26 2.97
N VAL A 218 7.23 12.76 1.89
CA VAL A 218 7.95 12.14 0.77
C VAL A 218 8.23 13.13 -0.37
N ILE A 219 7.54 14.27 -0.40
CA ILE A 219 7.77 15.40 -1.30
C ILE A 219 7.80 16.68 -0.45
N PRO A 220 8.95 17.05 0.16
CA PRO A 220 9.04 18.18 1.09
C PRO A 220 8.62 19.53 0.49
N SER A 221 8.75 19.74 -0.83
CA SER A 221 8.28 20.95 -1.52
C SER A 221 6.77 21.20 -1.43
N LEU A 222 6.00 20.18 -1.04
CA LEU A 222 4.53 20.23 -0.90
C LEU A 222 4.06 20.44 0.55
N GLU A 223 4.97 20.64 1.50
CA GLU A 223 4.60 20.97 2.88
C GLU A 223 3.71 22.21 2.95
N GLY A 224 2.59 22.08 3.68
CA GLY A 224 1.58 23.14 3.80
C GLY A 224 0.68 23.33 2.56
N LYS A 225 0.94 22.62 1.45
CA LYS A 225 0.17 22.76 0.20
C LYS A 225 -0.93 21.73 0.01
N LEU A 226 -0.82 20.57 0.66
CA LEU A 226 -1.76 19.45 0.49
C LEU A 226 -2.38 19.02 1.82
N THR A 227 -3.70 18.85 1.81
CA THR A 227 -4.44 18.13 2.86
C THR A 227 -5.63 17.41 2.24
N GLY A 228 -6.38 16.65 3.03
CA GLY A 228 -7.52 15.91 2.49
C GLY A 228 -8.34 15.15 3.51
N MET A 229 -9.36 14.47 3.00
CA MET A 229 -10.28 13.64 3.76
C MET A 229 -10.66 12.39 2.96
N ALA A 230 -11.44 11.50 3.57
CA ALA A 230 -11.89 10.28 2.94
C ALA A 230 -13.38 10.02 3.18
N PHE A 231 -14.01 9.33 2.24
CA PHE A 231 -15.31 8.69 2.41
C PHE A 231 -15.15 7.18 2.26
N ARG A 232 -15.53 6.41 3.27
CA ARG A 232 -15.63 4.95 3.14
C ARG A 232 -16.95 4.59 2.50
N VAL A 233 -16.94 3.68 1.53
CA VAL A 233 -18.13 3.25 0.79
C VAL A 233 -18.24 1.71 0.76
N PRO A 234 -19.44 1.15 0.53
CA PRO A 234 -19.68 -0.30 0.58
C PRO A 234 -19.17 -1.04 -0.67
N THR A 235 -17.95 -0.75 -1.11
CA THR A 235 -17.18 -1.58 -2.05
C THR A 235 -16.17 -2.41 -1.27
N THR A 236 -15.92 -3.64 -1.74
CA THR A 236 -15.04 -4.59 -1.04
C THR A 236 -13.57 -4.27 -1.22
N ASP A 237 -13.22 -3.68 -2.36
CA ASP A 237 -11.87 -3.28 -2.71
C ASP A 237 -11.90 -2.21 -3.82
N VAL A 238 -10.73 -1.71 -4.18
CA VAL A 238 -10.46 -0.58 -5.07
C VAL A 238 -11.00 0.74 -4.55
N SER A 239 -10.13 1.73 -4.59
CA SER A 239 -10.40 3.08 -4.13
C SER A 239 -9.99 4.08 -5.20
N VAL A 240 -10.42 5.32 -5.05
CA VAL A 240 -10.09 6.40 -5.97
C VAL A 240 -9.69 7.65 -5.20
N VAL A 241 -8.68 8.34 -5.72
CA VAL A 241 -8.27 9.68 -5.31
C VAL A 241 -8.88 10.68 -6.26
N ASP A 242 -9.51 11.70 -5.69
CA ASP A 242 -9.86 12.97 -6.31
C ASP A 242 -8.93 14.03 -5.73
N LEU A 243 -8.02 14.55 -6.56
CA LEU A 243 -7.15 15.67 -6.21
C LEU A 243 -7.67 16.92 -6.92
N THR A 244 -8.25 17.84 -6.14
CA THR A 244 -8.55 19.19 -6.62
C THR A 244 -7.34 20.08 -6.37
N VAL A 245 -6.69 20.55 -7.45
CA VAL A 245 -5.38 21.19 -7.39
C VAL A 245 -5.35 22.49 -8.17
N LYS A 246 -4.64 23.46 -7.61
CA LYS A 246 -4.27 24.70 -8.27
C LYS A 246 -2.80 24.67 -8.67
N THR A 247 -2.51 24.88 -9.95
CA THR A 247 -1.13 24.92 -10.46
C THR A 247 -0.55 26.34 -10.42
N GLU A 248 0.77 26.46 -10.36
CA GLU A 248 1.46 27.75 -10.50
C GLU A 248 1.53 28.19 -11.97
N LYS A 249 1.83 27.26 -12.89
CA LYS A 249 1.82 27.49 -14.33
C LYS A 249 0.42 27.30 -14.91
N SER A 250 0.02 28.21 -15.81
CA SER A 250 -1.15 28.03 -16.67
C SER A 250 -0.90 26.88 -17.65
N VAL A 251 -1.82 25.94 -17.73
CA VAL A 251 -1.71 24.71 -18.51
C VAL A 251 -3.11 24.22 -18.93
N SER A 252 -3.25 23.66 -20.12
CA SER A 252 -4.52 23.04 -20.54
C SER A 252 -4.68 21.64 -19.93
N TYR A 253 -5.92 21.13 -19.87
CA TYR A 253 -6.14 19.76 -19.37
C TYR A 253 -5.49 18.69 -20.28
N ASP A 254 -5.41 18.94 -21.59
CA ASP A 254 -4.75 18.04 -22.53
C ASP A 254 -3.24 17.96 -22.27
N GLU A 255 -2.60 19.06 -21.87
CA GLU A 255 -1.19 19.07 -21.46
C GLU A 255 -0.99 18.32 -20.14
N VAL A 256 -1.92 18.42 -19.19
CA VAL A 256 -1.92 17.60 -17.95
C VAL A 256 -2.03 16.12 -18.28
N LYS A 257 -2.96 15.74 -19.17
CA LYS A 257 -3.11 14.36 -19.68
C LYS A 257 -1.82 13.86 -20.32
N ALA A 258 -1.21 14.66 -21.19
CA ALA A 258 0.03 14.32 -21.88
C ALA A 258 1.20 14.11 -20.91
N ALA A 259 1.32 14.95 -19.87
CA ALA A 259 2.34 14.79 -18.82
C ALA A 259 2.15 13.48 -18.03
N MET A 260 0.92 13.16 -17.63
CA MET A 260 0.61 11.92 -16.91
C MET A 260 0.86 10.68 -17.78
N LYS A 261 0.46 10.72 -19.07
CA LYS A 261 0.72 9.64 -20.02
C LYS A 261 2.22 9.40 -20.21
N LYS A 262 2.98 10.48 -20.47
CA LYS A 262 4.45 10.43 -20.59
C LYS A 262 5.11 9.85 -19.33
N ALA A 263 4.65 10.25 -18.14
CA ALA A 263 5.15 9.72 -16.89
C ALA A 263 4.89 8.20 -16.77
N SER A 264 3.66 7.75 -17.09
CA SER A 264 3.27 6.33 -17.05
C SER A 264 4.06 5.45 -18.03
N GLU A 265 4.45 5.99 -19.18
CA GLU A 265 5.23 5.28 -20.20
C GLU A 265 6.75 5.37 -19.97
N GLY A 266 7.19 6.28 -19.08
CA GLY A 266 8.59 6.60 -18.80
C GLY A 266 8.99 6.27 -17.35
N ASP A 267 9.38 7.30 -16.59
CA ASP A 267 10.01 7.16 -15.26
C ASP A 267 9.11 6.51 -14.20
N TYR A 268 7.79 6.51 -14.42
CA TYR A 268 6.80 5.90 -13.51
C TYR A 268 6.19 4.62 -14.07
N LYS A 269 6.78 4.01 -15.10
CA LYS A 269 6.32 2.73 -15.64
C LYS A 269 6.25 1.65 -14.55
N GLY A 270 5.09 0.99 -14.44
CA GLY A 270 4.80 -0.01 -13.40
C GLY A 270 4.41 0.59 -12.04
N ILE A 271 4.30 1.92 -11.93
CA ILE A 271 3.82 2.63 -10.74
C ILE A 271 2.57 3.42 -11.08
N ILE A 272 2.64 4.20 -12.17
CA ILE A 272 1.53 4.92 -12.75
C ILE A 272 1.05 4.17 -14.00
N SER A 273 -0.26 3.97 -14.12
CA SER A 273 -0.91 3.65 -15.39
C SER A 273 -1.76 4.83 -15.87
N TYR A 274 -2.15 4.81 -17.14
CA TYR A 274 -2.93 5.86 -17.77
C TYR A 274 -4.05 5.23 -18.61
N THR A 275 -5.28 5.73 -18.46
CA THR A 275 -6.44 5.27 -19.24
C THR A 275 -7.33 6.42 -19.69
N GLU A 276 -7.92 6.26 -20.88
CA GLU A 276 -9.01 7.08 -21.46
C GLU A 276 -10.28 6.23 -21.64
N GLU A 277 -10.29 4.99 -21.15
CA GLU A 277 -11.44 4.10 -21.25
C GLU A 277 -12.49 4.43 -20.18
N ALA A 278 -13.75 4.07 -20.43
CA ALA A 278 -14.86 4.25 -19.49
C ALA A 278 -14.84 3.20 -18.36
N VAL A 279 -13.81 3.27 -17.52
CA VAL A 279 -13.52 2.32 -16.44
C VAL A 279 -14.35 2.58 -15.18
N VAL A 280 -14.46 1.56 -14.34
CA VAL A 280 -15.04 1.62 -12.99
C VAL A 280 -14.16 0.86 -11.99
N SER A 281 -14.48 0.93 -10.70
CA SER A 281 -13.62 0.37 -9.63
C SER A 281 -13.26 -1.11 -9.84
N GLN A 282 -14.19 -1.93 -10.33
CA GLN A 282 -13.95 -3.37 -10.50
C GLN A 282 -12.92 -3.70 -11.59
N ASP A 283 -12.66 -2.79 -12.52
CA ASP A 283 -11.70 -3.00 -13.60
C ASP A 283 -10.24 -2.97 -13.11
N PHE A 284 -10.01 -2.46 -11.89
CA PHE A 284 -8.70 -2.37 -11.25
C PHE A 284 -8.45 -3.42 -10.17
N VAL A 285 -9.36 -4.37 -9.96
CA VAL A 285 -9.16 -5.42 -8.96
C VAL A 285 -7.97 -6.29 -9.36
N SER A 286 -7.02 -6.41 -8.43
CA SER A 286 -5.71 -7.06 -8.62
C SER A 286 -4.77 -6.35 -9.58
N ASP A 287 -4.94 -5.04 -9.81
CA ASP A 287 -3.96 -4.21 -10.51
C ASP A 287 -2.76 -3.89 -9.59
N GLU A 288 -1.54 -4.00 -10.13
CA GLU A 288 -0.29 -3.78 -9.39
C GLU A 288 0.15 -2.32 -9.32
N HIS A 289 -0.37 -1.46 -10.19
CA HIS A 289 -0.07 -0.03 -10.17
C HIS A 289 -0.66 0.63 -8.93
N THR A 290 0.11 1.49 -8.31
CA THR A 290 -0.36 2.22 -7.13
C THR A 290 -1.19 3.45 -7.49
N SER A 291 -1.14 3.93 -8.74
CA SER A 291 -1.85 5.10 -9.22
C SER A 291 -2.28 4.92 -10.68
N ASN A 292 -3.56 4.70 -10.93
CA ASN A 292 -4.11 4.51 -12.28
C ASN A 292 -4.84 5.78 -12.69
N PHE A 293 -4.18 6.65 -13.45
CA PHE A 293 -4.73 7.97 -13.84
C PHE A 293 -5.87 7.81 -14.84
N ASP A 294 -7.04 8.33 -14.46
CA ASP A 294 -8.25 8.31 -15.27
C ASP A 294 -8.40 9.68 -15.96
N ALA A 295 -8.03 9.71 -17.24
CA ALA A 295 -7.93 10.94 -18.01
C ALA A 295 -9.30 11.56 -18.33
N ASP A 296 -10.36 10.76 -18.39
CA ASP A 296 -11.68 11.24 -18.81
C ASP A 296 -12.64 11.44 -17.63
N ALA A 297 -12.33 10.91 -16.45
CA ALA A 297 -13.05 11.24 -15.21
C ALA A 297 -12.63 12.58 -14.57
N GLY A 298 -11.44 13.09 -14.88
CA GLY A 298 -11.00 14.40 -14.40
C GLY A 298 -11.61 15.57 -15.18
N ILE A 299 -11.48 16.78 -14.63
CA ILE A 299 -12.09 17.98 -15.21
C ILE A 299 -11.29 19.23 -14.85
N ALA A 300 -11.15 20.14 -15.81
CA ALA A 300 -10.61 21.47 -15.59
C ALA A 300 -11.74 22.50 -15.42
N LEU A 301 -11.61 23.38 -14.44
CA LEU A 301 -12.45 24.58 -14.35
C LEU A 301 -11.89 25.71 -15.22
N ASN A 302 -10.56 25.82 -15.25
CA ASN A 302 -9.77 26.75 -16.04
C ASN A 302 -8.32 26.25 -16.10
N ASP A 303 -7.45 26.99 -16.78
CA ASP A 303 -6.05 26.63 -17.06
C ASP A 303 -5.14 26.56 -15.81
N ASN A 304 -5.67 26.78 -14.61
CA ASN A 304 -4.90 26.64 -13.36
C ASN A 304 -5.62 25.82 -12.29
N PHE A 305 -6.82 25.29 -12.54
CA PHE A 305 -7.63 24.65 -11.50
C PHE A 305 -8.31 23.40 -12.00
N PHE A 306 -7.87 22.26 -11.46
CA PHE A 306 -8.19 20.93 -11.98
C PHE A 306 -8.70 20.01 -10.89
N LYS A 307 -9.54 19.06 -11.28
CA LYS A 307 -9.83 17.84 -10.56
C LYS A 307 -9.18 16.68 -11.31
N LEU A 308 -8.26 16.00 -10.65
CA LEU A 308 -7.49 14.89 -11.18
C LEU A 308 -7.91 13.59 -10.48
N ILE A 309 -8.18 12.54 -11.26
CA ILE A 309 -8.70 11.27 -10.75
C ILE A 309 -7.66 10.17 -10.94
N ALA A 310 -7.41 9.40 -9.89
CA ALA A 310 -6.56 8.22 -9.96
C ALA A 310 -7.13 7.05 -9.13
N TRP A 311 -7.35 5.91 -9.78
CA TRP A 311 -7.77 4.67 -9.16
C TRP A 311 -6.59 3.91 -8.54
N TYR A 312 -6.86 3.12 -7.52
CA TYR A 312 -5.86 2.23 -6.95
C TYR A 312 -6.53 1.05 -6.26
N ASP A 313 -6.05 -0.14 -6.55
CA ASP A 313 -6.30 -1.29 -5.70
C ASP A 313 -5.54 -1.08 -4.38
N ASN A 314 -6.31 -0.78 -3.34
CA ASN A 314 -5.78 -0.46 -2.02
C ASN A 314 -5.16 -1.67 -1.30
N GLU A 315 -5.35 -2.88 -1.80
CA GLU A 315 -4.77 -4.10 -1.28
C GLU A 315 -3.64 -4.62 -2.17
N TYR A 316 -3.91 -4.83 -3.47
CA TYR A 316 -2.99 -5.46 -4.41
C TYR A 316 -1.85 -4.54 -4.85
N GLY A 317 -2.14 -3.36 -5.39
CA GLY A 317 -1.11 -2.39 -5.79
C GLY A 317 -0.23 -1.96 -4.60
N TYR A 318 -0.83 -1.80 -3.42
CA TYR A 318 -0.07 -1.52 -2.20
C TYR A 318 0.82 -2.70 -1.76
N SER A 319 0.34 -3.95 -1.90
CA SER A 319 1.12 -5.16 -1.60
C SER A 319 2.22 -5.43 -2.63
N ALA A 320 2.04 -5.03 -3.89
CA ALA A 320 3.11 -5.05 -4.89
C ALA A 320 4.19 -4.01 -4.52
N SER A 321 3.77 -2.79 -4.16
CA SER A 321 4.66 -1.71 -3.75
C SER A 321 5.51 -2.07 -2.52
N ILE A 322 4.93 -2.71 -1.49
CA ILE A 322 5.71 -3.10 -0.30
C ILE A 322 6.79 -4.14 -0.62
N LEU A 323 6.53 -5.08 -1.54
CA LEU A 323 7.54 -6.02 -2.03
C LEU A 323 8.65 -5.29 -2.79
N ASN A 324 8.29 -4.37 -3.68
CA ASN A 324 9.25 -3.58 -4.43
C ASN A 324 10.15 -2.74 -3.50
N LEU A 325 9.57 -2.14 -2.44
CA LEU A 325 10.33 -1.43 -1.43
C LEU A 325 11.23 -2.36 -0.62
N ALA A 326 10.75 -3.56 -0.24
CA ALA A 326 11.55 -4.55 0.49
C ALA A 326 12.78 -5.00 -0.32
N LEU A 327 12.60 -5.28 -1.61
CA LEU A 327 13.70 -5.61 -2.51
C LEU A 327 14.69 -4.46 -2.65
N HIS A 328 14.19 -3.23 -2.80
CA HIS A 328 15.03 -2.05 -2.92
C HIS A 328 15.88 -1.81 -1.66
N VAL A 329 15.24 -1.80 -0.48
CA VAL A 329 15.93 -1.57 0.80
C VAL A 329 16.93 -2.69 1.11
N ASN A 330 16.66 -3.93 0.69
CA ASN A 330 17.62 -5.03 0.85
C ASN A 330 18.84 -4.92 -0.07
N SER A 331 18.71 -4.21 -1.20
CA SER A 331 19.80 -4.04 -2.17
C SER A 331 20.80 -2.93 -1.80
N ILE A 332 20.49 -2.13 -0.79
CA ILE A 332 21.28 -1.00 -0.28
C ILE A 332 22.00 -1.40 1.01
#